data_AF-M7BIT9-F1
#
_entry.id   AF-M7BIT9-F1
#
_cell.length_a   1.000
_cell.length_b   1.000
_cell.length_c   1.000
_cell.angle_alpha   90.00
_cell.angle_beta   90.00
_cell.angle_gamma   90.00
#
_symmetry.space_group_name_H-M   'P 1'
#
loop_
_entity.id
_entity.type
_entity.pdbx_description
1 polymer ?
#
loop_
_entity_poly.entity_id
_entity_poly.type
_entity_poly.pdbx_seq_one_letter_code
_entity_poly.pdbx_strand_id
1 'polypeptide(L)'
;MSMLAPVRRDRIIAELPQCFHKEAALHSRASFHPQVTGACQEQRTGTVGFKISKIIVVGDLSVGKTCLINRFCKDTFDKNYKATIGVDFEMERFEVLGVPFSLQLWDTAGQERFKCIASTYYRGAQAIVIVFDVNDVASLAHTRQWLADALKENDPSNVILFLVGSKKDLSPPAQYSLIERDAIKVAKEMHAEYWAVSSLTGENVREFFFRVASLTFESSVLAELEKSSARKIGDVVRIRSADGDLYLTAQRRKSKCCR
;
A
#
# COMPACT_ATOMS: atom_id res chain seq x y z
N MET A 1 -8.81 25.60 -12.41
CA MET A 1 -8.83 24.73 -11.21
C MET A 1 -9.71 23.53 -11.52
N SER A 2 -9.14 22.38 -11.90
CA SER A 2 -9.95 21.17 -12.09
C SER A 2 -10.35 20.65 -10.71
N MET A 3 -11.57 20.98 -10.26
CA MET A 3 -12.12 20.36 -9.07
C MET A 3 -12.24 18.87 -9.35
N LEU A 4 -11.37 18.08 -8.70
CA LEU A 4 -11.49 16.63 -8.71
C LEU A 4 -12.90 16.28 -8.22
N ALA A 5 -13.56 15.36 -8.92
CA ALA A 5 -14.89 14.89 -8.52
C ALA A 5 -14.90 14.49 -7.03
N PRO A 6 -15.98 14.84 -6.30
CA PRO A 6 -16.07 14.60 -4.85
C PRO A 6 -15.93 13.11 -4.53
N VAL A 7 -15.29 12.82 -3.39
CA VAL A 7 -15.14 11.45 -2.88
C VAL A 7 -16.53 10.86 -2.64
N ARG A 8 -16.73 9.60 -3.05
CA ARG A 8 -18.00 8.90 -2.83
C ARG A 8 -18.24 8.76 -1.32
N ARG A 9 -19.48 8.96 -0.86
CA ARG A 9 -19.83 8.84 0.58
C ARG A 9 -19.47 7.48 1.17
N ASP A 10 -19.51 6.43 0.34
CA ASP A 10 -19.13 5.07 0.72
C ASP A 10 -17.63 4.81 0.66
N ARG A 11 -16.78 5.85 0.66
CA ARG A 11 -15.29 5.80 0.70
C ARG A 11 -14.69 6.70 1.79
N ILE A 12 -15.51 7.03 2.81
CA ILE A 12 -15.08 7.79 3.98
C ILE A 12 -14.65 6.81 5.08
N ILE A 13 -13.47 7.04 5.63
CA ILE A 13 -12.85 6.25 6.71
C ILE A 13 -12.58 7.18 7.89
N ALA A 14 -13.43 7.11 8.91
CA ALA A 14 -13.28 7.87 10.15
C ALA A 14 -12.58 7.06 11.26
N GLU A 15 -12.67 5.73 11.20
CA GLU A 15 -12.12 4.80 12.18
C GLU A 15 -11.29 3.73 11.46
N LEU A 16 -10.28 3.19 12.16
CA LEU A 16 -9.40 2.18 11.60
C LEU A 16 -10.19 0.85 11.44
N PRO A 17 -10.34 0.31 10.22
CA PRO A 17 -11.02 -0.98 10.02
C PRO A 17 -10.29 -2.10 10.75
N GLN A 18 -11.04 -3.04 11.32
CA GLN A 18 -10.47 -4.19 12.02
C GLN A 18 -9.75 -5.13 11.05
N CYS A 19 -8.71 -5.78 11.54
CA CYS A 19 -8.07 -6.90 10.84
C CYS A 19 -9.03 -8.10 10.74
N PHE A 20 -8.88 -8.91 9.69
CA PHE A 20 -9.67 -10.14 9.53
C PHE A 20 -9.39 -11.17 10.63
N HIS A 21 -8.11 -11.45 10.92
CA HIS A 21 -7.68 -12.36 11.98
C HIS A 21 -6.63 -11.71 12.88
N LYS A 22 -6.86 -11.70 14.20
CA LYS A 22 -5.92 -11.12 15.17
C LYS A 22 -4.55 -11.80 15.16
N GLU A 23 -4.52 -13.11 14.91
CA GLU A 23 -3.27 -13.88 14.87
C GLU A 23 -2.41 -13.59 13.64
N ALA A 24 -3.02 -13.09 12.57
CA ALA A 24 -2.35 -12.76 11.32
C ALA A 24 -2.48 -11.25 11.05
N ALA A 25 -2.63 -10.42 12.08
CA ALA A 25 -2.66 -8.98 11.98
C ALA A 25 -1.29 -8.42 12.33
N LEU A 26 -0.70 -7.64 11.43
CA LEU A 26 0.54 -6.90 11.73
C LEU A 26 0.26 -5.67 12.60
N HIS A 27 -0.95 -5.11 12.48
CA HIS A 27 -1.39 -3.95 13.24
C HIS A 27 -2.63 -4.32 14.06
N SER A 28 -2.45 -4.59 15.35
CA SER A 28 -3.55 -4.96 16.27
C SER A 28 -4.22 -3.76 16.95
N ARG A 29 -3.81 -2.53 16.61
CA ARG A 29 -4.36 -1.30 17.21
C ARG A 29 -5.83 -1.13 16.80
N ALA A 30 -6.63 -0.65 17.74
CA ALA A 30 -8.06 -0.38 17.52
C ALA A 30 -8.33 0.98 16.86
N SER A 31 -7.32 1.85 16.76
CA SER A 31 -7.45 3.21 16.24
C SER A 31 -6.17 3.64 15.51
N PHE A 32 -6.31 4.69 14.69
CA PHE A 32 -5.18 5.36 14.06
C PHE A 32 -4.17 5.87 15.10
N HIS A 33 -2.90 5.94 14.69
CA HIS A 33 -1.80 6.45 15.48
C HIS A 33 -2.11 7.86 16.00
N PRO A 34 -1.92 8.17 17.31
CA PRO A 34 -2.28 9.46 17.88
C PRO A 34 -1.66 10.66 17.14
N GLN A 35 -0.40 10.54 16.71
CA GLN A 35 0.26 11.57 15.90
C GLN A 35 -0.40 11.77 14.52
N VAL A 36 -0.94 10.73 13.90
CA VAL A 36 -1.65 10.83 12.62
C VAL A 36 -2.98 11.53 12.83
N THR A 37 -3.73 11.13 13.87
CA THR A 37 -4.98 11.80 14.23
C THR A 37 -4.76 13.27 14.56
N GLY A 38 -3.76 13.59 15.37
CA GLY A 38 -3.38 14.97 15.71
C GLY A 38 -3.00 15.78 14.47
N ALA A 39 -2.13 15.23 13.60
CA ALA A 39 -1.74 15.90 12.36
C ALA A 39 -2.95 16.15 11.44
N CYS A 40 -3.86 15.19 11.30
CA CYS A 40 -5.06 15.36 10.48
C CYS A 40 -6.00 16.44 11.05
N GLN A 41 -6.12 16.54 12.39
CA GLN A 41 -6.95 17.55 13.05
C GLN A 41 -6.35 18.96 12.94
N GLU A 42 -5.05 19.11 13.20
CA GLU A 42 -4.33 20.39 13.11
C GLU A 42 -4.31 20.91 11.66
N GLN A 43 -4.11 20.02 10.69
CA GLN A 43 -3.97 20.37 9.28
C GLN A 43 -5.30 20.56 8.52
N ARG A 44 -6.46 20.36 9.19
CA ARG A 44 -7.79 20.81 8.69
C ARG A 44 -7.84 22.33 8.44
N THR A 45 -6.84 23.08 8.90
CA THR A 45 -6.70 24.52 8.69
C THR A 45 -6.02 24.92 7.37
N GLY A 46 -5.66 23.98 6.48
CA GLY A 46 -5.43 24.30 5.05
C GLY A 46 -4.25 23.68 4.32
N THR A 47 -3.58 22.65 4.84
CA THR A 47 -2.33 22.17 4.18
C THR A 47 -2.13 20.65 4.21
N VAL A 48 -3.18 19.85 4.04
CA VAL A 48 -2.97 18.42 3.69
C VAL A 48 -2.98 18.27 2.18
N GLY A 49 -1.80 18.03 1.62
CA GLY A 49 -1.66 17.66 0.22
C GLY A 49 -2.41 16.36 -0.05
N PHE A 50 -3.01 16.25 -1.24
CA PHE A 50 -3.58 15.01 -1.75
C PHE A 50 -2.55 13.87 -1.64
N LYS A 51 -2.84 12.87 -0.81
CA LYS A 51 -1.94 11.73 -0.60
C LYS A 51 -2.32 10.58 -1.51
N ILE A 52 -1.31 9.89 -2.04
CA ILE A 52 -1.50 8.74 -2.91
C ILE A 52 -0.61 7.60 -2.44
N SER A 53 -1.14 6.37 -2.45
CA SER A 53 -0.37 5.15 -2.24
C SER A 53 -0.57 4.17 -3.38
N LYS A 54 0.53 3.66 -3.89
CA LYS A 54 0.66 2.64 -4.90
C LYS A 54 0.60 1.26 -4.26
N ILE A 55 -0.32 0.45 -4.76
CA ILE A 55 -0.54 -0.93 -4.36
C ILE A 55 -0.33 -1.81 -5.59
N ILE A 56 0.53 -2.81 -5.47
CA ILE A 56 0.68 -3.82 -6.53
C ILE A 56 -0.03 -5.10 -6.10
N VAL A 57 -0.77 -5.70 -7.03
CA VAL A 57 -1.50 -6.96 -6.79
C VAL A 57 -0.86 -8.05 -7.63
N VAL A 58 -0.27 -9.04 -6.97
CA VAL A 58 0.52 -10.13 -7.56
C VAL A 58 -0.02 -11.50 -7.15
N GLY A 59 0.36 -12.55 -7.88
CA GLY A 59 -0.15 -13.91 -7.67
C GLY A 59 -0.38 -14.65 -8.98
N ASP A 60 -0.66 -15.94 -8.91
CA ASP A 60 -0.77 -16.82 -10.06
C ASP A 60 -1.86 -16.40 -11.05
N LEU A 61 -1.82 -17.03 -12.23
CA LEU A 61 -2.88 -16.89 -13.22
C LEU A 61 -4.22 -17.39 -12.63
N SER A 62 -5.33 -16.73 -12.97
CA SER A 62 -6.70 -17.14 -12.58
C SER A 62 -7.05 -17.15 -11.08
N VAL A 63 -6.15 -16.73 -10.19
CA VAL A 63 -6.45 -16.58 -8.74
C VAL A 63 -7.39 -15.41 -8.42
N GLY A 64 -7.84 -14.62 -9.41
CA GLY A 64 -8.88 -13.61 -9.20
C GLY A 64 -8.42 -12.19 -8.83
N LYS A 65 -7.15 -11.83 -9.11
CA LYS A 65 -6.61 -10.47 -8.89
C LYS A 65 -7.46 -9.36 -9.54
N THR A 66 -7.70 -9.48 -10.84
CA THR A 66 -8.53 -8.55 -11.62
C THR A 66 -9.96 -8.49 -11.10
N CYS A 67 -10.56 -9.64 -10.75
CA CYS A 67 -11.91 -9.70 -10.20
C CYS A 67 -11.99 -9.01 -8.83
N LEU A 68 -10.96 -9.14 -7.99
CA LEU A 68 -10.87 -8.47 -6.69
C LEU A 68 -10.85 -6.94 -6.85
N ILE A 69 -10.01 -6.43 -7.74
CA ILE A 69 -9.94 -4.98 -8.02
C ILE A 69 -11.25 -4.47 -8.63
N ASN A 70 -11.77 -5.15 -9.66
CA ASN A 70 -13.02 -4.74 -10.31
C ASN A 70 -14.23 -4.81 -9.37
N ARG A 71 -14.29 -5.81 -8.48
CA ARG A 71 -15.35 -5.86 -7.46
C ARG A 71 -15.27 -4.65 -6.53
N PHE A 72 -14.08 -4.22 -6.15
CA PHE A 72 -13.92 -3.07 -5.27
C PHE A 72 -14.21 -1.72 -5.96
N CYS A 73 -13.58 -1.45 -7.10
CA CYS A 73 -13.65 -0.14 -7.76
C CYS A 73 -14.97 0.07 -8.52
N LYS A 74 -15.45 -0.99 -9.19
CA LYS A 74 -16.57 -0.91 -10.13
C LYS A 74 -17.84 -1.60 -9.65
N ASP A 75 -17.77 -2.34 -8.54
CA ASP A 75 -18.83 -3.24 -8.08
C ASP A 75 -19.32 -4.23 -9.16
N THR A 76 -18.37 -4.70 -9.97
CA THR A 76 -18.64 -5.65 -11.06
C THR A 76 -17.89 -6.95 -10.88
N PHE A 77 -18.49 -8.04 -11.33
CA PHE A 77 -17.84 -9.35 -11.44
C PHE A 77 -18.19 -9.99 -12.78
N ASP A 78 -17.16 -10.31 -13.57
CA ASP A 78 -17.28 -11.06 -14.82
C ASP A 78 -16.84 -12.50 -14.60
N LYS A 79 -17.71 -13.46 -14.94
CA LYS A 79 -17.43 -14.90 -14.89
C LYS A 79 -16.54 -15.34 -16.05
N ASN A 80 -16.54 -14.60 -17.16
CA ASN A 80 -15.76 -14.94 -18.33
C ASN A 80 -14.30 -14.58 -18.06
N TYR A 81 -13.50 -15.62 -17.83
CA TYR A 81 -12.08 -15.44 -17.62
C TYR A 81 -11.41 -14.80 -18.84
N LYS A 82 -10.76 -13.66 -18.61
CA LYS A 82 -9.87 -12.99 -19.56
C LYS A 82 -8.53 -12.78 -18.87
N ALA A 83 -7.46 -13.33 -19.45
CA ALA A 83 -6.12 -13.14 -18.91
C ALA A 83 -5.70 -11.68 -19.05
N THR A 84 -5.22 -11.06 -17.96
CA THR A 84 -4.60 -9.74 -18.01
C THR A 84 -3.31 -9.83 -18.83
N ILE A 85 -3.22 -9.00 -19.87
CA ILE A 85 -2.02 -8.87 -20.70
C ILE A 85 -1.24 -7.68 -20.16
N GLY A 86 -0.05 -7.92 -19.60
CA GLY A 86 0.76 -6.88 -19.00
C GLY A 86 0.24 -6.42 -17.64
N VAL A 87 -0.13 -5.14 -17.53
CA VAL A 87 -0.55 -4.50 -16.27
C VAL A 87 -1.72 -3.56 -16.54
N ASP A 88 -2.75 -3.63 -15.69
CA ASP A 88 -3.89 -2.71 -15.69
C ASP A 88 -3.85 -1.80 -14.45
N PHE A 89 -4.49 -0.64 -14.54
CA PHE A 89 -4.42 0.41 -13.53
C PHE A 89 -5.81 0.93 -13.16
N GLU A 90 -6.10 0.93 -11.86
CA GLU A 90 -7.30 1.54 -11.30
C GLU A 90 -6.92 2.54 -10.20
N MET A 91 -7.63 3.67 -10.13
CA MET A 91 -7.46 4.65 -9.06
C MET A 91 -8.74 4.77 -8.26
N GLU A 92 -8.67 4.48 -6.96
CA GLU A 92 -9.79 4.64 -6.03
C GLU A 92 -9.52 5.80 -5.06
N ARG A 93 -10.50 6.71 -4.92
CA ARG A 93 -10.41 7.87 -4.01
C ARG A 93 -11.11 7.60 -2.69
N PHE A 94 -10.48 8.03 -1.61
CA PHE A 94 -10.95 7.93 -0.24
C PHE A 94 -10.88 9.29 0.45
N GLU A 95 -11.59 9.38 1.57
CA GLU A 95 -11.36 10.39 2.59
C GLU A 95 -11.02 9.67 3.89
N VAL A 96 -9.81 9.85 4.40
CA VAL A 96 -9.34 9.22 5.64
C VAL A 96 -9.13 10.29 6.69
N LEU A 97 -9.85 10.23 7.81
CA LEU A 97 -9.83 11.25 8.86
C LEU A 97 -10.17 12.69 8.39
N GLY A 98 -10.92 12.81 7.28
CA GLY A 98 -11.23 14.09 6.65
C GLY A 98 -10.18 14.57 5.63
N VAL A 99 -9.17 13.74 5.34
CA VAL A 99 -8.09 14.04 4.39
C VAL A 99 -8.32 13.29 3.07
N PRO A 100 -8.27 13.97 1.91
CA PRO A 100 -8.31 13.33 0.60
C PRO A 100 -7.11 12.37 0.40
N PHE A 101 -7.42 11.12 0.08
CA PHE A 101 -6.44 10.06 -0.13
C PHE A 101 -6.80 9.24 -1.38
N SER A 102 -5.83 8.62 -2.03
CA SER A 102 -6.10 7.74 -3.17
C SER A 102 -5.21 6.52 -3.18
N LEU A 103 -5.80 5.40 -3.56
CA LEU A 103 -5.08 4.18 -3.90
C LEU A 103 -4.89 4.10 -5.40
N GLN A 104 -3.67 3.78 -5.81
CA GLN A 104 -3.34 3.35 -7.16
C GLN A 104 -3.20 1.84 -7.14
N LEU A 105 -4.16 1.12 -7.72
CA LEU A 105 -4.19 -0.34 -7.77
C LEU A 105 -3.62 -0.80 -9.11
N TRP A 106 -2.49 -1.50 -9.06
CA TRP A 106 -1.81 -2.04 -10.23
C TRP A 106 -2.09 -3.54 -10.32
N ASP A 107 -3.00 -3.92 -11.22
CA ASP A 107 -3.32 -5.32 -11.52
C ASP A 107 -2.26 -5.91 -12.45
N THR A 108 -1.65 -7.02 -12.05
CA THR A 108 -0.53 -7.61 -12.80
C THR A 108 -0.95 -8.92 -13.47
N ALA A 109 -0.38 -9.19 -14.65
CA ALA A 109 -0.52 -10.49 -15.28
C ALA A 109 0.05 -11.60 -14.38
N GLY A 110 -0.78 -12.61 -14.08
CA GLY A 110 -0.35 -13.80 -13.32
C GLY A 110 0.42 -14.83 -14.13
N GLN A 111 0.55 -14.62 -15.44
CA GLN A 111 1.25 -15.55 -16.32
C GLN A 111 2.76 -15.30 -16.30
N GLU A 112 3.53 -16.36 -16.11
CA GLU A 112 4.99 -16.32 -16.04
C GLU A 112 5.65 -15.64 -17.24
N ARG A 113 5.10 -15.84 -18.45
CA ARG A 113 5.59 -15.21 -19.70
C ARG A 113 5.50 -13.68 -19.69
N PHE A 114 4.65 -13.09 -18.85
CA PHE A 114 4.48 -11.65 -18.72
C PHE A 114 5.07 -11.07 -17.42
N LYS A 115 5.66 -11.91 -16.55
CA LYS A 115 6.26 -11.47 -15.28
C LYS A 115 7.33 -10.40 -15.46
N CYS A 116 8.20 -10.52 -16.47
CA CYS A 116 9.24 -9.51 -16.76
C CYS A 116 8.65 -8.15 -17.15
N ILE A 117 7.48 -8.13 -17.79
CA ILE A 117 6.79 -6.88 -18.13
C ILE A 117 6.17 -6.30 -16.86
N ALA A 118 5.49 -7.13 -16.07
CA ALA A 118 4.87 -6.71 -14.81
C ALA A 118 5.87 -6.16 -13.79
N SER A 119 7.06 -6.76 -13.67
CA SER A 119 8.07 -6.36 -12.68
C SER A 119 8.56 -4.92 -12.86
N THR A 120 8.54 -4.38 -14.08
CA THR A 120 8.88 -2.97 -14.35
C THR A 120 7.96 -1.98 -13.62
N TYR A 121 6.77 -2.43 -13.23
CA TYR A 121 5.79 -1.64 -12.50
C TYR A 121 5.84 -1.84 -10.98
N TYR A 122 6.70 -2.71 -10.46
CA TYR A 122 6.71 -3.02 -9.02
C TYR A 122 7.28 -1.91 -8.16
N ARG A 123 8.25 -1.14 -8.69
CA ARG A 123 9.02 -0.15 -7.93
C ARG A 123 8.13 0.88 -7.25
N GLY A 124 8.43 1.15 -5.98
CA GLY A 124 7.83 2.21 -5.18
C GLY A 124 6.41 1.89 -4.70
N ALA A 125 6.09 0.61 -4.54
CA ALA A 125 4.85 0.18 -3.89
C ALA A 125 4.88 0.53 -2.40
N GLN A 126 3.77 1.02 -1.85
CA GLN A 126 3.55 1.19 -0.41
C GLN A 126 2.89 -0.06 0.19
N ALA A 127 2.18 -0.84 -0.62
CA ALA A 127 1.74 -2.16 -0.22
C ALA A 127 1.79 -3.17 -1.37
N ILE A 128 1.99 -4.44 -1.00
CA ILE A 128 1.94 -5.58 -1.90
C ILE A 128 0.82 -6.50 -1.44
N VAL A 129 -0.10 -6.78 -2.35
CA VAL A 129 -1.20 -7.74 -2.14
C VAL A 129 -0.88 -9.00 -2.92
N ILE A 130 -0.57 -10.09 -2.21
CA ILE A 130 -0.30 -11.39 -2.79
C ILE A 130 -1.56 -12.23 -2.73
N VAL A 131 -2.13 -12.56 -3.88
CA VAL A 131 -3.40 -13.27 -4.01
C VAL A 131 -3.17 -14.74 -4.37
N PHE A 132 -3.87 -15.63 -3.70
CA PHE A 132 -3.95 -17.05 -4.03
C PHE A 132 -5.42 -17.51 -4.01
N ASP A 133 -5.72 -18.66 -4.62
CA ASP A 133 -7.06 -19.25 -4.59
C ASP A 133 -7.15 -20.21 -3.40
N VAL A 134 -8.12 -20.03 -2.51
CA VAL A 134 -8.26 -20.90 -1.32
C VAL A 134 -8.54 -22.37 -1.68
N ASN A 135 -8.91 -22.64 -2.92
CA ASN A 135 -9.17 -23.99 -3.41
C ASN A 135 -7.96 -24.61 -4.13
N ASP A 136 -6.85 -23.88 -4.25
CA ASP A 136 -5.62 -24.33 -4.90
C ASP A 136 -4.41 -24.17 -3.97
N VAL A 137 -3.98 -25.29 -3.39
CA VAL A 137 -2.82 -25.35 -2.46
C VAL A 137 -1.52 -24.95 -3.15
N ALA A 138 -1.35 -25.24 -4.44
CA ALA A 138 -0.13 -24.87 -5.16
C ALA A 138 -0.04 -23.34 -5.28
N SER A 139 -1.17 -22.67 -5.54
CA SER A 139 -1.21 -21.21 -5.59
C SER A 139 -0.78 -20.56 -4.27
N LEU A 140 -1.11 -21.16 -3.12
CA LEU A 140 -0.61 -20.71 -1.81
C LEU A 140 0.90 -20.91 -1.69
N ALA A 141 1.45 -22.04 -2.11
CA ALA A 141 2.89 -22.30 -2.07
C ALA A 141 3.69 -21.28 -2.91
N HIS A 142 3.17 -20.91 -4.08
CA HIS A 142 3.82 -19.95 -5.00
C HIS A 142 3.84 -18.50 -4.48
N THR A 143 3.01 -18.14 -3.49
CA THR A 143 2.97 -16.78 -2.92
C THR A 143 4.33 -16.28 -2.42
N ARG A 144 5.17 -17.18 -1.90
CA ARG A 144 6.53 -16.87 -1.45
C ARG A 144 7.41 -16.37 -2.60
N GLN A 145 7.31 -17.04 -3.75
CA GLN A 145 8.07 -16.65 -4.94
C GLN A 145 7.58 -15.30 -5.46
N TRP A 146 6.26 -15.08 -5.48
CA TRP A 146 5.69 -13.78 -5.86
C TRP A 146 6.14 -12.64 -4.95
N LEU A 147 6.18 -12.87 -3.64
CA LEU A 147 6.71 -11.89 -2.69
C LEU A 147 8.20 -11.63 -2.94
N ALA A 148 9.01 -12.68 -3.09
CA ALA A 148 10.43 -12.54 -3.34
C ALA A 148 10.72 -11.73 -4.60
N ASP A 149 9.96 -11.96 -5.68
CA ASP A 149 10.10 -11.19 -6.92
C ASP A 149 9.63 -9.74 -6.77
N ALA A 150 8.55 -9.49 -6.03
CA ALA A 150 8.06 -8.14 -5.77
C ALA A 150 9.03 -7.32 -4.90
N LEU A 151 9.69 -7.95 -3.93
CA LEU A 151 10.66 -7.31 -3.04
C LEU A 151 12.02 -7.05 -3.71
N LYS A 152 12.35 -7.66 -4.84
CA LYS A 152 13.56 -7.28 -5.59
C LYS A 152 13.53 -5.82 -6.06
N GLU A 153 12.33 -5.27 -6.26
CA GLU A 153 12.11 -3.92 -6.78
C GLU A 153 11.67 -2.92 -5.70
N ASN A 154 11.53 -3.36 -4.45
CA ASN A 154 10.99 -2.56 -3.34
C ASN A 154 11.81 -2.74 -2.06
N ASP A 155 11.86 -1.70 -1.23
CA ASP A 155 12.48 -1.78 0.10
C ASP A 155 11.54 -2.49 1.08
N PRO A 156 11.90 -3.67 1.61
CA PRO A 156 11.03 -4.42 2.52
C PRO A 156 10.62 -3.66 3.78
N SER A 157 11.43 -2.69 4.23
CA SER A 157 11.15 -1.90 5.44
C SER A 157 10.03 -0.87 5.25
N ASN A 158 9.68 -0.55 4.00
CA ASN A 158 8.77 0.52 3.63
C ASN A 158 7.49 0.02 2.95
N VAL A 159 7.22 -1.29 2.99
CA VAL A 159 6.11 -1.91 2.26
C VAL A 159 5.24 -2.72 3.22
N ILE A 160 3.94 -2.48 3.17
CA ILE A 160 2.96 -3.27 3.91
C ILE A 160 2.57 -4.50 3.09
N LEU A 161 2.60 -5.69 3.69
CA LEU A 161 2.33 -6.95 3.01
C LEU A 161 0.95 -7.49 3.39
N PHE A 162 0.21 -7.95 2.39
CA PHE A 162 -1.08 -8.62 2.57
C PHE A 162 -1.09 -9.95 1.82
N LEU A 163 -1.54 -11.02 2.49
CA LEU A 163 -1.83 -12.30 1.86
C LEU A 163 -3.34 -12.46 1.73
N VAL A 164 -3.84 -12.66 0.51
CA VAL A 164 -5.28 -12.71 0.23
C VAL A 164 -5.68 -14.05 -0.37
N GLY A 165 -6.50 -14.80 0.35
CA GLY A 165 -7.18 -15.98 -0.16
C GLY A 165 -8.48 -15.60 -0.85
N SER A 166 -8.55 -15.77 -2.17
CA SER A 166 -9.73 -15.45 -2.98
C SER A 166 -10.63 -16.66 -3.19
N LYS A 167 -11.82 -16.44 -3.80
CA LYS A 167 -12.82 -17.48 -4.13
C LYS A 167 -13.28 -18.29 -2.91
N LYS A 168 -13.36 -17.62 -1.75
CA LYS A 168 -13.87 -18.22 -0.51
C LYS A 168 -15.26 -18.86 -0.69
N ASP A 169 -16.09 -18.27 -1.53
CA ASP A 169 -17.43 -18.75 -1.87
C ASP A 169 -17.49 -20.15 -2.46
N LEU A 170 -16.40 -20.62 -3.09
CA LEU A 170 -16.33 -21.96 -3.68
C LEU A 170 -15.87 -23.04 -2.70
N SER A 171 -15.38 -22.65 -1.51
CA SER A 171 -14.76 -23.57 -0.56
C SER A 171 -15.76 -24.02 0.52
N PRO A 172 -16.03 -25.32 0.65
CA PRO A 172 -16.82 -25.84 1.77
C PRO A 172 -16.18 -25.48 3.11
N PRO A 173 -16.96 -25.21 4.18
CA PRO A 173 -16.41 -24.75 5.46
C PRO A 173 -15.29 -25.63 6.03
N ALA A 174 -15.43 -26.97 5.93
CA ALA A 174 -14.43 -27.90 6.42
C ALA A 174 -13.10 -27.82 5.64
N GLN A 175 -13.16 -27.63 4.32
CA GLN A 175 -11.96 -27.48 3.48
C GLN A 175 -11.32 -26.11 3.69
N TYR A 176 -12.14 -25.06 3.77
CA TYR A 176 -11.70 -23.70 4.04
C TYR A 176 -10.92 -23.60 5.36
N SER A 177 -11.40 -24.23 6.44
CA SER A 177 -10.69 -24.21 7.73
C SER A 177 -9.30 -24.85 7.70
N LEU A 178 -9.04 -25.79 6.79
CA LEU A 178 -7.72 -26.40 6.63
C LEU A 178 -6.75 -25.44 5.92
N ILE A 179 -7.17 -24.90 4.76
CA ILE A 179 -6.33 -23.98 3.98
C ILE A 179 -6.12 -22.65 4.71
N GLU A 180 -7.11 -22.17 5.47
CA GLU A 180 -7.00 -20.95 6.28
C GLU A 180 -5.89 -21.09 7.34
N ARG A 181 -5.79 -22.25 8.00
CA ARG A 181 -4.73 -22.51 8.97
C ARG A 181 -3.34 -22.44 8.35
N ASP A 182 -3.17 -22.99 7.16
CA ASP A 182 -1.89 -22.98 6.46
C ASP A 182 -1.58 -21.60 5.90
N ALA A 183 -2.59 -20.88 5.39
CA ALA A 183 -2.45 -19.49 4.95
C ALA A 183 -2.03 -18.56 6.10
N ILE A 184 -2.58 -18.74 7.31
CA ILE A 184 -2.16 -17.99 8.51
C ILE A 184 -0.68 -18.25 8.85
N LYS A 185 -0.20 -19.50 8.74
CA LYS A 185 1.23 -19.80 8.96
C LYS A 185 2.10 -19.11 7.92
N VAL A 186 1.74 -19.24 6.64
CA VAL A 186 2.44 -18.59 5.53
C VAL A 186 2.47 -17.07 5.71
N ALA A 187 1.35 -16.45 6.09
CA ALA A 187 1.25 -15.03 6.35
C ALA A 187 2.17 -14.58 7.50
N LYS A 188 2.21 -15.34 8.61
CA LYS A 188 3.12 -15.06 9.74
C LYS A 188 4.59 -15.09 9.29
N GLU A 189 4.99 -16.08 8.51
CA GLU A 189 6.35 -16.20 7.98
C GLU A 189 6.71 -15.10 6.97
N MET A 190 5.74 -14.65 6.17
CA MET A 190 5.91 -13.54 5.22
C MET A 190 5.84 -12.17 5.88
N HIS A 191 5.53 -12.09 7.18
CA HIS A 191 5.14 -10.85 7.84
C HIS A 191 4.06 -10.09 7.06
N ALA A 192 3.01 -10.81 6.66
CA ALA A 192 1.87 -10.30 5.91
C ALA A 192 0.57 -10.39 6.73
N GLU A 193 -0.35 -9.44 6.52
CA GLU A 193 -1.70 -9.53 7.08
C GLU A 193 -2.59 -10.43 6.21
N TYR A 194 -3.23 -11.45 6.80
CA TYR A 194 -4.06 -12.41 6.05
C TYR A 194 -5.53 -11.97 5.95
N TRP A 195 -6.10 -12.10 4.75
CA TRP A 195 -7.51 -11.86 4.46
C TRP A 195 -8.09 -12.96 3.57
N ALA A 196 -9.33 -13.36 3.83
CA ALA A 196 -10.08 -14.24 2.93
C ALA A 196 -11.28 -13.49 2.33
N VAL A 197 -11.41 -13.53 1.02
CA VAL A 197 -12.37 -12.71 0.26
C VAL A 197 -13.11 -13.51 -0.81
N SER A 198 -14.27 -13.01 -1.21
CA SER A 198 -14.96 -13.46 -2.42
C SER A 198 -15.31 -12.27 -3.31
N SER A 199 -14.71 -12.22 -4.50
CA SER A 199 -15.09 -11.23 -5.51
C SER A 199 -16.46 -11.53 -6.13
N LEU A 200 -16.94 -12.79 -6.05
CA LEU A 200 -18.27 -13.16 -6.54
C LEU A 200 -19.36 -12.56 -5.64
N THR A 201 -19.30 -12.86 -4.34
CA THR A 201 -20.32 -12.44 -3.37
C THR A 201 -20.08 -11.02 -2.83
N GLY A 202 -18.85 -10.52 -2.95
CA GLY A 202 -18.41 -9.26 -2.35
C GLY A 202 -17.90 -9.41 -0.91
N GLU A 203 -17.94 -10.63 -0.34
CA GLU A 203 -17.52 -10.91 1.03
C GLU A 203 -16.09 -10.42 1.30
N ASN A 204 -15.94 -9.58 2.34
CA ASN A 204 -14.69 -9.00 2.86
C ASN A 204 -13.91 -8.11 1.86
N VAL A 205 -14.38 -7.92 0.63
CA VAL A 205 -13.64 -7.14 -0.39
C VAL A 205 -13.54 -5.67 0.01
N ARG A 206 -14.64 -5.08 0.48
CA ARG A 206 -14.70 -3.69 0.91
C ARG A 206 -13.81 -3.47 2.13
N GLU A 207 -13.98 -4.29 3.15
CA GLU A 207 -13.27 -4.24 4.42
C GLU A 207 -11.76 -4.38 4.20
N PHE A 208 -11.36 -5.29 3.32
CA PHE A 208 -9.96 -5.47 2.94
C PHE A 208 -9.35 -4.20 2.33
N PHE A 209 -9.95 -3.60 1.31
CA PHE A 209 -9.37 -2.40 0.69
C PHE A 209 -9.46 -1.16 1.59
N PHE A 210 -10.46 -1.08 2.46
CA PHE A 210 -10.52 -0.05 3.51
C PHE A 210 -9.36 -0.19 4.49
N ARG A 211 -9.01 -1.42 4.86
CA ARG A 211 -7.85 -1.73 5.70
C ARG A 211 -6.55 -1.33 5.01
N VAL A 212 -6.38 -1.70 3.74
CA VAL A 212 -5.22 -1.30 2.91
C VAL A 212 -5.10 0.23 2.85
N ALA A 213 -6.19 0.93 2.58
CA ALA A 213 -6.22 2.39 2.50
C ALA A 213 -5.78 3.03 3.82
N SER A 214 -6.31 2.54 4.94
CA SER A 214 -6.05 3.08 6.27
C SER A 214 -4.59 2.93 6.68
N LEU A 215 -4.02 1.73 6.50
CA LEU A 215 -2.65 1.44 6.92
C LEU A 215 -1.62 2.16 6.05
N THR A 216 -1.85 2.24 4.74
CA THR A 216 -0.95 2.96 3.83
C THR A 216 -1.04 4.48 4.01
N PHE A 217 -2.24 5.00 4.30
CA PHE A 217 -2.41 6.40 4.69
C PHE A 217 -1.64 6.73 5.98
N GLU A 218 -1.83 5.93 7.03
CA GLU A 218 -1.13 6.10 8.31
C GLU A 218 0.39 6.09 8.14
N SER A 219 0.92 5.08 7.44
CA SER A 219 2.35 5.00 7.11
C SER A 219 2.85 6.23 6.34
N SER A 220 2.08 6.70 5.34
CA SER A 220 2.42 7.90 4.55
C SER A 220 2.45 9.17 5.39
N VAL A 221 1.54 9.32 6.36
CA VAL A 221 1.52 10.49 7.26
C VAL A 221 2.71 10.43 8.22
N LEU A 222 2.97 9.29 8.86
CA LEU A 222 4.09 9.12 9.79
C LEU A 222 5.43 9.42 9.11
N ALA A 223 5.66 8.86 7.92
CA ALA A 223 6.89 9.12 7.16
C ALA A 223 7.09 10.60 6.78
N GLU A 224 6.01 11.37 6.61
CA GLU A 224 6.09 12.80 6.35
C GLU A 224 6.40 13.60 7.63
N LEU A 225 5.81 13.21 8.77
CA LEU A 225 6.07 13.82 10.06
C LEU A 225 7.54 13.64 10.49
N GLU A 226 8.11 12.46 10.26
CA GLU A 226 9.53 12.16 10.53
C GLU A 226 10.45 13.04 9.68
N LYS A 227 10.19 13.12 8.37
CA LYS A 227 10.96 13.97 7.44
C LYS A 227 10.88 15.45 7.83
N SER A 228 9.71 15.90 8.27
CA SER A 228 9.50 17.30 8.70
C SER A 228 10.23 17.62 9.99
N SER A 229 10.28 16.67 10.93
CA SER A 229 11.03 16.78 12.18
C SER A 229 12.54 16.81 11.94
N ALA A 230 13.04 15.95 11.03
CA ALA A 230 14.45 15.94 10.62
C ALA A 230 14.89 17.26 9.97
N ARG A 231 14.03 17.88 9.14
CA ARG A 231 14.30 19.20 8.56
C ARG A 231 14.37 20.30 9.62
N LYS A 232 13.42 20.33 10.56
CA LYS A 232 13.42 21.30 11.67
C LYS A 232 14.67 21.21 12.55
N ILE A 233 15.18 20.00 12.82
CA ILE A 233 16.42 19.81 13.59
C ILE A 233 17.64 20.31 12.80
N GLY A 234 17.72 20.05 11.50
CA GLY A 234 18.79 20.57 10.64
C GLY A 234 18.86 22.10 10.59
N ASP A 235 17.70 22.77 10.67
CA ASP A 235 17.63 24.24 10.70
C ASP A 235 18.01 24.81 12.08
N VAL A 236 17.76 24.09 13.18
CA VAL A 236 18.13 24.52 14.55
C VAL A 236 19.64 24.39 14.82
N VAL A 237 20.37 23.55 14.08
CA VAL A 237 21.83 23.37 14.28
C VAL A 237 22.69 24.46 13.60
N ARG A 238 22.09 25.43 12.89
CA ARG A 238 22.79 26.66 12.48
C ARG A 238 22.40 27.83 13.35
N ILE A 239 23.19 28.07 14.39
CA ILE A 239 23.67 29.38 14.90
C ILE A 239 24.13 29.14 16.34
N ARG A 240 25.46 29.07 16.51
CA ARG A 240 26.21 29.65 17.64
C ARG A 240 27.71 29.49 17.37
N SER A 241 28.24 30.39 16.56
CA SER A 241 29.65 30.81 16.66
C SER A 241 29.61 32.33 16.81
N ALA A 242 29.64 32.78 18.06
CA ALA A 242 29.90 34.17 18.38
C ALA A 242 31.38 34.48 18.14
N ASP A 243 31.63 35.77 17.91
CA ASP A 243 32.90 36.44 17.62
C ASP A 243 34.15 35.92 18.34
N GLY A 244 35.26 35.97 17.62
CA GLY A 244 36.61 35.88 18.15
C GLY A 244 37.63 36.07 17.02
N ASP A 245 38.26 37.24 17.01
CA ASP A 245 39.31 37.71 16.10
C ASP A 245 40.25 36.63 15.55
N LEU A 246 40.63 36.77 14.28
CA LEU A 246 42.01 36.58 13.82
C LEU A 246 42.18 37.21 12.42
N TYR A 247 42.86 38.36 12.43
CA TYR A 247 43.58 38.88 11.27
C TYR A 247 44.46 37.78 10.66
N LEU A 248 44.45 37.65 9.33
CA LEU A 248 45.65 37.71 8.46
C LEU A 248 45.32 37.24 7.03
N THR A 249 45.28 38.23 6.12
CA THR A 249 45.86 38.22 4.76
C THR A 249 45.85 36.93 3.93
N ALA A 250 45.12 36.92 2.82
CA ALA A 250 45.65 36.38 1.55
C ALA A 250 44.91 36.95 0.32
N GLN A 251 45.72 37.32 -0.68
CA GLN A 251 45.45 38.17 -1.84
C GLN A 251 44.43 37.62 -2.86
N ARG A 252 43.66 38.56 -3.44
CA ARG A 252 42.88 38.36 -4.68
C ARG A 252 43.81 38.11 -5.88
N ARG A 253 43.68 36.97 -6.56
CA ARG A 253 44.10 36.79 -7.96
C ARG A 253 42.86 36.73 -8.86
N LYS A 254 42.76 37.70 -9.77
CA LYS A 254 41.82 37.72 -10.90
C LYS A 254 42.31 36.74 -11.98
N SER A 255 41.41 35.92 -12.52
CA SER A 255 41.55 35.35 -13.86
C SER A 255 40.33 35.71 -14.71
N LYS A 256 40.60 36.08 -15.96
CA LYS A 256 39.74 36.77 -16.92
C LYS A 256 38.78 35.82 -17.64
N CYS A 257 37.60 36.34 -17.98
CA CYS A 257 36.67 35.81 -18.99
C CYS A 257 37.25 35.82 -20.42
N CYS A 258 36.91 34.74 -21.15
CA CYS A 258 36.65 34.51 -22.58
C CYS A 258 37.32 35.35 -23.69
N ARG A 259 37.88 34.62 -24.66
CA ARG A 259 37.53 34.70 -26.09
C ARG A 259 37.52 33.29 -26.68
#